data_AF-A0A1G2RJZ4-F1
#
_entry.id   AF-A0A1G2RJZ4-F1
#
_cell.length_a   1.000
_cell.length_b   1.000
_cell.length_c   1.000
_cell.angle_alpha   90.00
_cell.angle_beta   90.00
_cell.angle_gamma   90.00
#
_symmetry.space_group_name_H-M   'P 1'
#
loop_
_entity.id
_entity.type
_entity.pdbx_description
1 polymer ?
#
loop_
_entity_poly.entity_id
_entity_poly.type
_entity_poly.pdbx_seq_one_letter_code
_entity_poly.pdbx_strand_id
1 'polypeptide(L)'
;MAFSIPKPKTLVQQRQMQRLLALLLFGVLGVTAFVLYQGLFKPLPEAPASSLAPSGTRSVDIDFEFLKSNPFEKFSEPVAEPAIPQNLGRQNPFLPL
;
A
#
# COMPACT_ATOMS: atom_id res chain seq x y z
N MET A 1 -37.79 2.31 -33.00
CA MET A 1 -37.38 1.27 -32.05
C MET A 1 -38.65 0.53 -31.63
N ALA A 2 -38.83 -0.72 -32.05
CA ALA A 2 -40.02 -1.50 -31.74
C ALA A 2 -39.84 -2.17 -30.37
N PHE A 3 -40.61 -1.75 -29.38
CA PHE A 3 -40.68 -2.42 -28.08
C PHE A 3 -41.53 -3.69 -28.25
N SER A 4 -40.88 -4.85 -28.25
CA SER A 4 -41.57 -6.14 -28.22
C SER A 4 -42.05 -6.40 -26.79
N ILE A 5 -43.35 -6.51 -26.63
CA ILE A 5 -43.97 -6.86 -25.34
C ILE A 5 -43.62 -8.35 -25.07
N PRO A 6 -42.95 -8.68 -23.95
CA PRO A 6 -42.62 -10.06 -23.64
C PRO A 6 -43.91 -10.85 -23.41
N LYS A 7 -44.08 -11.94 -24.16
CA LYS A 7 -45.22 -12.86 -24.00
C LYS A 7 -45.24 -13.39 -22.55
N PRO A 8 -46.43 -13.50 -21.92
CA PRO A 8 -46.53 -14.00 -20.55
C PRO A 8 -45.99 -15.44 -20.49
N LYS A 9 -44.89 -15.64 -19.78
CA LYS A 9 -44.27 -16.95 -19.60
C LYS A 9 -45.13 -17.76 -18.63
N THR A 10 -45.44 -18.99 -18.97
CA THR A 10 -46.16 -19.92 -18.10
C THR A 10 -45.30 -20.24 -16.86
N LEU A 11 -45.92 -20.44 -15.69
CA LEU A 11 -45.23 -20.64 -14.40
C LEU A 11 -44.18 -21.77 -14.44
N VAL A 12 -44.40 -22.79 -15.28
CA VAL A 12 -43.47 -23.91 -15.50
C VAL A 12 -42.18 -23.45 -16.21
N GLN A 13 -42.32 -22.58 -17.22
CA GLN A 13 -41.19 -22.03 -17.97
C GLN A 13 -40.35 -21.09 -17.11
N GLN A 14 -40.99 -20.36 -16.18
CA GLN A 14 -40.31 -19.48 -15.23
C GLN A 14 -39.46 -20.26 -14.22
N ARG A 15 -39.96 -21.38 -13.69
CA ARG A 15 -39.20 -22.28 -12.79
C ARG A 15 -37.99 -22.90 -13.48
N GLN A 16 -38.11 -23.29 -14.76
CA GLN A 16 -36.99 -23.82 -15.53
C GLN A 16 -35.91 -22.76 -15.78
N MET A 17 -36.29 -21.54 -16.16
CA MET A 17 -35.34 -20.44 -16.29
C MET A 17 -34.64 -20.11 -14.97
N GLN A 18 -35.36 -20.11 -13.85
CA GLN A 18 -34.78 -19.86 -12.52
C GLN A 18 -33.76 -20.92 -12.13
N ARG A 19 -34.02 -22.21 -12.41
CA ARG A 19 -33.04 -23.28 -12.15
C ARG A 19 -31.78 -23.11 -12.99
N LEU A 20 -31.92 -22.71 -14.26
CA LEU A 20 -30.80 -22.48 -15.16
C LEU A 20 -29.98 -21.25 -14.72
N LEU A 21 -30.65 -20.16 -14.34
CA LEU A 21 -30.03 -18.96 -13.76
C LEU A 21 -29.32 -19.27 -12.45
N ALA A 22 -29.93 -20.07 -11.57
CA ALA A 22 -29.31 -20.49 -10.32
C ALA A 22 -28.06 -21.34 -10.57
N LEU A 23 -28.11 -22.31 -11.49
CA LEU A 23 -26.95 -23.10 -11.89
C LEU A 23 -25.83 -22.22 -12.46
N LEU A 24 -26.18 -21.25 -13.30
CA LEU A 24 -25.21 -20.32 -13.87
C LEU A 24 -24.58 -19.45 -12.77
N LEU A 25 -25.38 -18.94 -11.84
CA LEU A 25 -24.90 -18.16 -10.70
C LEU A 25 -23.95 -18.96 -9.82
N PHE A 26 -24.31 -20.19 -9.45
CA PHE A 26 -23.43 -21.09 -8.70
C PHE A 26 -22.17 -21.45 -9.49
N GLY A 27 -22.26 -21.59 -10.81
CA GLY A 27 -21.11 -21.80 -11.67
C GLY A 27 -20.13 -20.62 -11.60
N VAL A 28 -20.63 -19.38 -11.74
CA VAL A 28 -19.80 -18.18 -11.63
C VAL A 28 -19.19 -18.04 -10.24
N LEU A 29 -19.97 -18.27 -9.18
CA LEU A 29 -19.48 -18.27 -7.79
C LEU A 29 -18.40 -19.33 -7.55
N GLY A 30 -18.55 -20.52 -8.13
CA GLY A 30 -17.55 -21.58 -8.02
C GLY A 30 -16.25 -21.21 -8.74
N VAL A 31 -16.33 -20.63 -9.93
CA VAL A 31 -15.16 -20.18 -10.69
C VAL A 31 -14.44 -19.05 -9.96
N THR A 32 -15.16 -18.05 -9.43
CA THR A 32 -14.53 -16.94 -8.68
C THR A 32 -13.86 -17.44 -7.40
N ALA A 33 -14.51 -18.33 -6.65
CA ALA A 33 -13.92 -18.95 -5.48
C ALA A 33 -12.66 -19.77 -5.83
N PHE A 34 -12.68 -20.50 -6.95
CA PHE A 34 -11.53 -21.27 -7.42
C PHE A 34 -10.35 -20.39 -7.84
N VAL A 35 -10.61 -19.28 -8.55
CA VAL A 35 -9.57 -18.31 -8.93
C VAL A 35 -8.96 -17.67 -7.69
N LEU A 36 -9.79 -17.25 -6.73
CA LEU A 36 -9.31 -16.70 -5.46
C LEU A 36 -8.51 -17.74 -4.67
N TYR A 37 -8.96 -18.99 -4.65
CA TYR A 37 -8.24 -20.08 -4.01
C TYR A 37 -6.86 -20.28 -4.64
N GLN A 38 -6.78 -20.30 -5.97
CA GLN A 38 -5.50 -20.40 -6.66
C GLN A 38 -4.62 -19.16 -6.50
N GLY A 39 -5.19 -17.96 -6.41
CA GLY A 39 -4.41 -16.71 -6.29
C GLY A 39 -3.92 -16.42 -4.87
N LEU A 40 -4.73 -16.71 -3.85
CA LEU A 40 -4.39 -16.45 -2.44
C LEU A 40 -3.62 -17.59 -1.78
N PHE A 41 -3.94 -18.85 -2.11
CA PHE A 41 -3.36 -20.00 -1.40
C PHE A 41 -2.25 -20.71 -2.17
N LYS A 42 -1.98 -20.36 -3.44
CA LYS A 42 -0.75 -20.82 -4.09
C LYS A 42 0.38 -19.87 -3.70
N PRO A 43 1.47 -20.38 -3.09
CA PRO A 43 2.69 -19.59 -2.99
C PRO A 43 3.10 -19.21 -4.41
N LEU A 44 3.43 -17.93 -4.63
CA LEU A 44 4.00 -17.48 -5.90
C LEU A 44 5.15 -18.44 -6.25
N PRO A 45 5.24 -18.95 -7.49
CA PRO A 45 6.44 -19.66 -7.91
C PRO A 45 7.60 -18.70 -7.65
N GLU A 46 8.55 -19.14 -6.81
CA GLU A 46 9.78 -18.40 -6.56
C GLU A 46 10.30 -17.92 -7.91
N ALA A 47 10.38 -16.61 -8.07
CA ALA A 47 11.07 -16.00 -9.21
C ALA A 47 12.42 -16.72 -9.33
N PRO A 48 12.88 -17.08 -10.55
CA PRO A 48 14.09 -17.86 -10.71
C PRO A 48 15.19 -17.18 -9.91
N ALA A 49 15.67 -17.89 -8.89
CA ALA A 49 16.71 -17.41 -8.00
C ALA A 49 17.87 -16.94 -8.87
N SER A 50 18.10 -15.63 -8.86
CA SER A 50 19.45 -15.13 -9.10
C SER A 50 20.30 -15.80 -8.02
N SER A 51 21.23 -16.63 -8.48
CA SER A 51 22.02 -17.59 -7.71
C SER A 51 22.51 -17.04 -6.37
N LEU A 52 21.96 -17.50 -5.25
CA LEU A 52 22.68 -17.55 -3.97
C LEU A 52 22.19 -18.74 -3.14
N ALA A 53 23.19 -19.47 -2.64
CA ALA A 53 23.18 -20.80 -2.03
C ALA A 53 22.19 -21.04 -0.87
N PRO A 54 21.91 -22.32 -0.49
CA PRO A 54 21.00 -22.63 0.60
C PRO A 54 21.66 -22.26 1.93
N SER A 55 21.20 -21.17 2.54
CA SER A 55 21.63 -20.80 3.89
C SER A 55 20.48 -21.09 4.83
N GLY A 56 20.69 -22.06 5.72
CA GLY A 56 19.77 -22.42 6.80
C GLY A 56 19.35 -21.19 7.60
N THR A 57 18.23 -21.35 8.31
CA THR A 57 17.64 -20.39 9.26
C THR A 57 18.72 -19.62 10.02
N ARG A 58 19.08 -18.44 9.50
CA ARG A 58 19.93 -17.49 10.21
C ARG A 58 19.01 -16.73 11.16
N SER A 59 19.22 -16.93 12.45
CA SER A 59 18.70 -16.03 13.48
C SER A 59 19.24 -14.63 13.16
N VAL A 60 18.34 -13.74 12.75
CA VAL A 60 18.65 -12.32 12.57
C VAL A 60 18.52 -11.68 13.95
N ASP A 61 19.65 -11.54 14.64
CA ASP A 61 19.71 -10.74 15.86
C ASP A 61 19.73 -9.26 15.46
N ILE A 62 18.66 -8.56 15.79
CA ILE A 62 18.52 -7.12 15.53
C ILE A 62 19.16 -6.39 16.71
N ASP A 63 20.23 -5.66 16.43
CA ASP A 63 20.91 -4.85 17.43
C ASP A 63 20.13 -3.55 17.68
N PHE A 64 19.52 -3.45 18.86
CA PHE A 64 18.73 -2.29 19.29
C PHE A 64 19.56 -1.26 20.07
N GLU A 65 20.90 -1.37 20.11
CA GLU A 65 21.76 -0.40 20.79
C GLU A 65 21.59 1.03 20.24
N PHE A 66 21.27 1.18 18.96
CA PHE A 66 21.02 2.48 18.34
C PHE A 66 19.81 3.24 18.93
N LEU A 67 18.79 2.53 19.45
CA LEU A 67 17.62 3.16 20.07
C LEU A 67 17.93 3.79 21.43
N LYS A 68 19.07 3.46 22.04
CA LYS A 68 19.48 3.98 23.35
C LYS A 68 20.21 5.32 23.24
N SER A 69 20.85 5.61 22.11
CA SER A 69 21.47 6.91 21.87
C SER A 69 20.38 7.93 21.52
N ASN A 70 20.15 8.91 22.38
CA ASN A 70 19.23 9.99 22.11
C ASN A 70 19.86 10.96 21.07
N PRO A 71 19.42 10.96 19.80
CA PRO A 71 20.03 11.81 18.77
C PRO A 71 19.77 13.30 19.01
N PHE A 72 18.91 13.64 19.98
CA PHE A 72 18.48 14.99 20.26
C PHE A 72 19.31 15.74 21.31
N GLU A 73 20.33 15.12 21.93
CA GLU A 73 21.22 15.81 22.88
C GLU A 73 21.93 17.02 22.27
N LYS A 74 22.19 17.00 20.96
CA LYS A 74 22.84 18.13 20.27
C LYS A 74 21.92 19.33 20.01
N PHE A 75 20.61 19.19 20.23
CA PHE A 75 19.64 20.26 20.00
C PHE A 75 19.19 20.94 21.31
N SER A 76 19.63 20.45 22.48
CA SER A 76 19.35 21.09 23.77
C SER A 76 20.26 22.27 24.10
N GLU A 77 21.32 22.50 23.30
CA GLU A 77 22.18 23.66 23.49
C GLU A 77 21.53 24.89 22.83
N PRO A 78 21.22 25.96 23.59
CA PRO A 78 20.71 27.18 23.00
C PRO A 78 21.79 27.74 22.07
N VAL A 79 21.44 27.92 20.80
CA VAL A 79 22.30 28.57 19.81
C VAL A 79 22.63 29.97 20.34
N ALA A 80 23.90 30.22 20.63
CA ALA A 80 24.36 31.53 21.09
C ALA A 80 23.97 32.59 20.04
N GLU A 81 23.32 33.66 20.48
CA GLU A 81 22.97 34.78 19.60
C GLU A 81 24.23 35.34 18.96
N PRO A 82 24.26 35.50 17.61
CA PRO A 82 25.42 36.07 16.95
C PRO A 82 25.63 37.51 17.43
N ALA A 83 26.85 37.82 17.89
CA ALA A 83 27.20 39.17 18.32
C ALA A 83 26.97 40.16 17.17
N ILE A 84 26.11 41.15 17.42
CA ILE A 84 25.82 42.22 16.44
C ILE A 84 27.12 43.00 16.21
N PRO A 85 27.63 43.08 14.97
CA PRO A 85 28.88 43.79 14.71
C PRO A 85 28.67 45.29 14.97
N GLN A 86 29.49 45.86 15.86
CA GLN A 86 29.39 47.23 16.39
C GLN A 86 29.52 48.35 15.33
N ASN A 87 29.76 48.01 14.06
CA ASN A 87 29.98 48.96 12.96
C ASN A 87 28.99 48.84 11.79
N LEU A 88 27.85 48.15 11.98
CA LEU A 88 26.74 48.19 11.01
C LEU A 88 26.12 49.60 11.00
N GLY A 89 26.46 50.41 9.99
CA GLY A 89 25.84 51.72 9.74
C GLY A 89 26.82 52.86 9.42
N ARG A 90 28.10 52.76 9.79
CA ARG A 90 29.10 53.82 9.55
C ARG A 90 29.62 53.90 8.11
N GLN A 91 29.30 52.92 7.26
CA GLN A 91 29.67 52.90 5.84
C GLN A 91 28.53 53.37 4.92
N ASN A 92 27.36 53.75 5.45
CA ASN A 92 26.24 54.21 4.63
C ASN A 92 26.32 55.73 4.42
N PRO A 93 26.65 56.23 3.21
CA PRO A 93 26.75 57.66 2.94
C PRO A 93 25.39 58.37 2.89
N PHE A 94 24.27 57.64 3.03
CA PHE A 94 22.91 58.19 2.97
C PHE A 94 22.26 58.42 4.34
N LEU A 95 22.96 58.16 5.44
CA LEU A 95 22.50 58.52 6.79
C LEU A 95 23.21 59.81 7.23
N PRO A 96 22.48 60.87 7.65
CA PRO A 96 23.12 62.05 8.20
C PRO A 96 23.77 61.74 9.56
N LEU A 97 24.93 62.35 9.81
CA LEU A 97 25.67 62.29 11.08
C LEU A 97 24.92 62.99 12.22
#